data_AF-A0A830BTL6-F1
#
_entry.id   AF-A0A830BTL6-F1
#
_cell.length_a   1.000
_cell.length_b   1.000
_cell.length_c   1.000
_cell.angle_alpha   90.00
_cell.angle_beta   90.00
_cell.angle_gamma   90.00
#
_symmetry.space_group_name_H-M   'P 1'
#
loop_
_entity.id
_entity.type
_entity.pdbx_description
1 polymer ?
#
loop_
_entity_poly.entity_id
_entity_poly.type
_entity_poly.pdbx_seq_one_letter_code
_entity_poly.pdbx_strand_id
1 'polypeptide(L)'
;MGLLYDDAVIIRQSEKEGEPCVITVNCPDKTGLGCDLCRIILFFGLTIVRIGMAELQSPKHADVFLLKFCCNDRPGLLHEDGKKIVEPSKQNSLRSRLEIELSRPLRVALISRGPDTELLVANPIELSGKGRPLVFYDITLALKMLNRPVFSAEIGRYGIGDREWEVYRVLLDEGDGSFFSKKEIKETVWKMLMSWED
;
A
#
# COMPACT_ATOMS: atom_id res chain seq x y z
N MET A 1 15.40 10.15 0.41
CA MET A 1 16.42 9.40 -0.34
C MET A 1 16.10 7.92 -0.20
N GLY A 2 15.99 7.23 -1.34
CA GLY A 2 15.37 5.91 -1.43
C GLY A 2 16.19 4.80 -0.77
N LEU A 3 15.48 3.85 -0.17
CA LEU A 3 15.99 2.52 0.13
C LEU A 3 16.67 1.98 -1.13
N LEU A 4 17.90 1.48 -1.02
CA LEU A 4 18.50 0.67 -2.07
C LEU A 4 17.59 -0.55 -2.28
N TYR A 5 16.91 -0.59 -3.42
CA TYR A 5 15.85 -1.58 -3.71
C TYR A 5 16.35 -3.02 -3.76
N ASP A 6 17.66 -3.22 -3.97
CA ASP A 6 18.28 -4.54 -4.07
C ASP A 6 18.17 -5.38 -2.79
N ASP A 7 17.81 -4.78 -1.64
CA ASP A 7 17.57 -5.50 -0.37
C ASP A 7 16.12 -5.33 0.15
N ALA A 8 15.20 -4.75 -0.65
CA ALA A 8 13.84 -4.47 -0.18
C ALA A 8 13.01 -5.75 0.02
N VAL A 9 13.25 -6.79 -0.80
CA VAL A 9 12.53 -8.05 -0.75
C VAL A 9 13.53 -9.21 -0.82
N ILE A 10 13.55 -10.03 0.23
CA ILE A 10 14.43 -11.20 0.34
C ILE A 10 13.55 -12.44 0.44
N ILE A 11 13.68 -13.35 -0.52
CA ILE A 11 12.95 -14.63 -0.55
C ILE A 11 13.94 -15.73 -0.18
N ARG A 12 13.68 -16.44 0.92
CA ARG A 12 14.48 -17.60 1.36
C ARG A 12 13.64 -18.86 1.28
N GLN A 13 14.09 -19.85 0.53
CA GLN A 13 13.48 -21.18 0.57
C GLN A 13 14.02 -21.97 1.75
N SER A 14 13.22 -22.90 2.27
CA SER A 14 13.77 -23.90 3.19
C SER A 14 14.48 -25.00 2.40
N GLU A 15 15.57 -25.49 2.97
CA GLU A 15 16.33 -26.65 2.48
C GLU A 15 15.59 -27.96 2.76
N LYS A 16 14.61 -27.97 3.67
CA LYS A 16 13.86 -29.17 4.06
C LYS A 16 12.49 -29.19 3.40
N GLU A 17 12.13 -30.36 2.87
CA GLU A 17 10.81 -30.58 2.29
C GLU A 17 9.72 -30.45 3.36
N GLY A 18 8.69 -29.65 3.06
CA GLY A 18 7.58 -29.37 3.97
C GLY A 18 7.79 -28.17 4.90
N GLU A 19 8.98 -27.56 4.93
CA GLU A 19 9.20 -26.31 5.67
C GLU A 19 8.80 -25.08 4.83
N PRO A 20 8.24 -24.03 5.47
CA PRO A 20 7.76 -22.85 4.77
C PRO A 20 8.91 -22.01 4.20
N CYS A 21 8.69 -21.45 3.02
CA CYS A 21 9.49 -20.35 2.49
C CYS A 21 9.29 -19.10 3.35
N VAL A 22 10.34 -18.29 3.51
CA VAL A 22 10.28 -17.02 4.24
C VAL A 22 10.52 -15.87 3.26
N ILE A 23 9.50 -15.03 3.10
CA ILE A 23 9.60 -13.76 2.36
C ILE A 23 9.79 -12.65 3.40
N THR A 24 10.91 -11.94 3.32
CA THR A 24 11.20 -10.78 4.15
C THR A 24 11.07 -9.54 3.31
N VAL A 25 10.30 -8.57 3.77
CA VAL A 25 10.05 -7.30 3.09
C VAL A 25 10.45 -6.16 4.01
N ASN A 26 11.41 -5.35 3.56
CA ASN A 26 11.78 -4.09 4.18
C ASN A 26 10.92 -2.99 3.56
N CYS A 27 10.01 -2.43 4.33
CA CYS A 27 9.01 -1.50 3.82
C CYS A 27 8.80 -0.31 4.73
N PRO A 28 8.44 0.86 4.20
CA PRO A 28 8.00 1.97 5.04
C PRO A 28 6.72 1.60 5.80
N ASP A 29 6.49 2.19 6.97
CA ASP A 29 5.17 2.13 7.60
C ASP A 29 4.16 2.83 6.71
N LYS A 30 3.19 2.05 6.25
CA LYS A 30 2.10 2.52 5.40
C LYS A 30 0.88 1.68 5.72
N THR A 31 -0.19 2.34 6.14
CA THR A 31 -1.50 1.74 6.38
C THR A 31 -1.90 0.87 5.19
N GLY A 32 -2.33 -0.37 5.44
CA GLY A 32 -2.79 -1.27 4.38
C GLY A 32 -1.70 -2.00 3.59
N LEU A 33 -0.42 -1.62 3.68
CA LEU A 33 0.65 -2.27 2.91
C LEU A 33 0.78 -3.77 3.20
N GLY A 34 0.61 -4.18 4.47
CA GLY A 34 0.56 -5.60 4.82
C GLY A 34 -0.56 -6.36 4.10
N CYS A 35 -1.72 -5.73 3.87
CA CYS A 35 -2.83 -6.32 3.12
C CYS A 35 -2.45 -6.50 1.64
N ASP A 36 -1.85 -5.46 1.04
CA ASP A 36 -1.44 -5.46 -0.36
C ASP A 36 -0.38 -6.55 -0.62
N LEU A 37 0.63 -6.64 0.26
CA LEU A 37 1.67 -7.67 0.19
C LEU A 37 1.06 -9.08 0.37
N CYS A 38 0.12 -9.26 1.30
CA CYS A 38 -0.58 -10.54 1.46
C CYS A 38 -1.33 -10.94 0.19
N ARG A 39 -2.04 -10.02 -0.45
CA ARG A 39 -2.80 -10.29 -1.68
C ARG A 39 -1.88 -10.69 -2.82
N ILE A 40 -0.73 -10.02 -2.98
CA ILE A 40 0.28 -10.40 -3.97
C ILE A 40 0.79 -11.83 -3.70
N ILE A 41 1.19 -12.12 -2.45
CA ILE A 41 1.68 -13.46 -2.06
C ILE A 41 0.62 -14.54 -2.37
N LEU A 42 -0.63 -14.30 -2.00
CA LEU A 42 -1.74 -15.23 -2.26
C LEU A 42 -2.02 -15.40 -3.77
N PHE A 43 -1.90 -14.33 -4.56
CA PHE A 43 -2.06 -14.35 -6.02
C PHE A 43 -1.00 -15.22 -6.70
N PHE A 44 0.22 -15.25 -6.16
CA PHE A 44 1.29 -16.14 -6.62
C PHE A 44 1.10 -17.61 -6.18
N GLY A 45 -0.05 -17.97 -5.60
CA GLY A 45 -0.37 -19.35 -5.23
C GLY A 45 0.28 -19.79 -3.91
N LEU A 46 0.76 -18.86 -3.10
CA LEU A 46 1.26 -19.17 -1.75
C LEU A 46 0.13 -19.15 -0.73
N THR A 47 0.33 -19.87 0.37
CA THR A 47 -0.48 -19.81 1.58
C THR A 47 0.36 -19.25 2.70
N ILE A 48 -0.08 -18.15 3.31
CA ILE A 48 0.61 -17.51 4.42
C ILE A 48 0.25 -18.26 5.70
N VAL A 49 1.23 -18.89 6.33
CA VAL A 49 1.05 -19.62 7.60
C VAL A 49 1.31 -18.75 8.82
N ARG A 50 2.18 -17.75 8.68
CA ARG A 50 2.53 -16.83 9.77
C ARG A 50 3.04 -15.52 9.21
N ILE A 51 2.66 -14.42 9.86
CA ILE A 51 3.19 -13.08 9.60
C ILE A 51 3.87 -12.60 10.89
N GLY A 52 5.09 -12.09 10.77
CA GLY A 52 5.79 -11.41 11.86
C GLY A 52 6.19 -10.01 11.44
N MET A 53 6.09 -9.06 12.35
CA MET A 53 6.51 -7.68 12.16
C MET A 53 7.60 -7.34 13.17
N ALA A 54 8.65 -6.69 12.73
CA ALA A 54 9.68 -6.14 13.59
C ALA A 54 10.05 -4.73 13.11
N GLU A 55 10.17 -3.79 14.05
CA GLU A 55 10.72 -2.46 13.80
C GLU A 55 12.24 -2.56 13.73
N LEU A 56 12.82 -2.00 12.66
CA LEU A 56 14.27 -1.90 12.58
C LEU A 56 14.71 -0.66 13.36
N GLN A 57 15.40 -0.84 14.50
CA GLN A 57 16.05 0.25 15.21
C GLN A 57 17.29 0.72 14.43
N SER A 58 17.08 1.36 13.28
CA SER A 58 18.14 2.00 12.51
C SER A 58 18.06 3.51 12.73
N PRO A 59 19.10 4.15 13.30
CA PRO A 59 19.12 5.60 13.50
C PRO A 59 19.11 6.41 12.19
N LYS A 60 19.17 5.74 11.02
CA LYS A 60 19.09 6.37 9.69
C LYS A 60 17.76 6.14 8.95
N HIS A 61 16.90 5.24 9.44
CA HIS A 61 15.66 4.83 8.79
C HIS A 61 14.58 4.46 9.83
N ALA A 62 14.14 5.45 10.62
CA ALA A 62 13.16 5.25 11.69
C ALA A 62 11.78 4.76 11.19
N ASP A 63 11.50 4.88 9.88
CA ASP A 63 10.18 4.59 9.31
C ASP A 63 10.11 3.25 8.58
N VAL A 64 11.10 2.35 8.74
CA VAL A 64 11.18 1.08 7.99
C VAL A 64 10.88 -0.13 8.87
N PHE A 65 9.83 -0.83 8.49
CA PHE A 65 9.34 -2.06 9.07
C PHE A 65 9.87 -3.26 8.31
N LEU A 66 10.09 -4.35 9.05
CA LEU A 66 10.47 -5.63 8.51
C LEU A 66 9.30 -6.60 8.67
N LEU A 67 8.65 -6.91 7.55
CA LEU A 67 7.57 -7.90 7.47
C LEU A 67 8.14 -9.25 7.04
N LYS A 68 7.91 -10.28 7.85
CA LYS A 68 8.25 -11.67 7.53
C LYS A 68 6.99 -12.48 7.28
N PHE A 69 6.86 -13.01 6.07
CA PHE A 69 5.80 -13.93 5.68
C PHE A 69 6.37 -15.34 5.59
N CYS A 70 5.92 -16.23 6.46
CA CYS A 70 6.16 -17.66 6.31
C CYS A 70 5.06 -18.23 5.40
N CYS A 71 5.46 -18.87 4.32
CA CYS A 71 4.57 -19.28 3.23
C CYS A 71 4.81 -20.73 2.80
N ASN A 72 3.73 -21.44 2.53
CA ASN A 72 3.76 -22.76 1.86
C ASN A 72 3.22 -22.63 0.44
N ASP A 73 3.67 -23.47 -0.49
CA ASP A 73 3.00 -23.63 -1.78
C ASP A 73 1.57 -24.12 -1.54
N ARG A 74 0.57 -23.52 -2.20
CA ARG A 74 -0.82 -24.01 -2.09
C ARG A 74 -0.99 -25.26 -2.96
N PRO A 75 -1.35 -26.43 -2.40
CA PRO A 75 -1.60 -27.63 -3.19
C PRO A 75 -2.79 -27.41 -4.12
N GLY A 76 -2.64 -27.70 -5.42
CA GLY A 76 -3.73 -27.67 -6.40
C GLY A 76 -3.94 -26.35 -7.17
N LEU A 77 -3.30 -25.24 -6.77
CA LEU A 77 -3.17 -24.03 -7.61
C LEU A 77 -1.82 -24.05 -8.33
N LEU A 78 -1.53 -25.15 -9.02
CA LEU A 78 -0.44 -25.17 -9.98
C LEU A 78 -0.76 -24.12 -11.05
N HIS A 79 0.09 -23.09 -11.17
CA HIS A 79 0.12 -22.25 -12.38
C HIS A 79 0.27 -23.17 -13.60
N GLU A 80 -0.13 -22.73 -14.80
CA GLU A 80 -0.16 -23.55 -16.04
C GLU A 80 1.08 -24.43 -16.27
N ASP A 81 2.24 -24.05 -15.72
CA ASP A 81 3.52 -24.79 -15.77
C ASP A 81 3.75 -25.89 -14.69
N GLY A 82 2.90 -26.09 -13.69
CA GLY A 82 3.09 -27.16 -12.69
C GLY A 82 4.25 -26.97 -11.69
N LYS A 83 5.05 -25.91 -11.84
CA LYS A 83 6.28 -25.68 -11.04
C LYS A 83 6.03 -24.92 -9.75
N LYS A 84 6.57 -25.42 -8.63
CA LYS A 84 6.64 -24.74 -7.32
C LYS A 84 7.34 -23.37 -7.44
N ILE A 85 7.21 -22.50 -6.44
CA ILE A 85 8.00 -21.24 -6.33
C ILE A 85 9.52 -21.49 -6.24
N VAL A 86 9.96 -22.75 -6.20
CA VAL A 86 11.36 -23.18 -6.43
C VAL A 86 11.93 -22.65 -7.73
N GLU A 87 11.12 -22.39 -8.76
CA GLU A 87 11.64 -21.86 -10.01
C GLU A 87 12.13 -20.39 -9.87
N PRO A 88 13.40 -20.09 -10.22
CA PRO A 88 13.97 -18.75 -10.08
C PRO A 88 13.20 -17.65 -10.83
N SER A 89 12.60 -17.97 -11.99
CA SER A 89 11.78 -17.02 -12.75
C SER A 89 10.56 -16.55 -11.94
N LYS A 90 9.87 -17.46 -11.27
CA LYS A 90 8.70 -17.16 -10.44
C LYS A 90 9.08 -16.35 -9.20
N GLN A 91 10.22 -16.65 -8.58
CA GLN A 91 10.75 -15.86 -7.47
C GLN A 91 11.05 -14.44 -7.91
N ASN A 92 11.70 -14.26 -9.06
CA ASN A 92 11.99 -12.95 -9.62
C ASN A 92 10.71 -12.18 -9.94
N SER A 93 9.69 -12.81 -10.54
CA SER A 93 8.40 -12.17 -10.79
C SER A 93 7.68 -11.75 -9.51
N LEU A 94 7.66 -12.62 -8.48
CA LEU A 94 7.10 -12.28 -7.17
C LEU A 94 7.86 -11.13 -6.52
N ARG A 95 9.19 -11.18 -6.53
CA ARG A 95 10.08 -10.16 -5.99
C ARG A 95 9.85 -8.81 -6.67
N SER A 96 9.93 -8.75 -7.99
CA SER A 96 9.68 -7.52 -8.76
C SER A 96 8.29 -6.97 -8.50
N ARG A 97 7.29 -7.84 -8.29
CA ARG A 97 5.93 -7.39 -7.98
C ARG A 97 5.82 -6.76 -6.60
N LEU A 98 6.43 -7.38 -5.59
CA LEU A 98 6.48 -6.83 -4.24
C LEU A 98 7.23 -5.48 -4.24
N GLU A 99 8.37 -5.38 -4.92
CA GLU A 99 9.15 -4.15 -5.06
C GLU A 99 8.37 -3.01 -5.73
N ILE A 100 7.58 -3.30 -6.78
CA ILE A 100 6.71 -2.31 -7.41
C ILE A 100 5.70 -1.73 -6.41
N GLU A 101 5.11 -2.58 -5.55
CA GLU A 101 4.13 -2.14 -4.56
C GLU A 101 4.75 -1.24 -3.49
N LEU A 102 5.99 -1.54 -3.06
CA LEU A 102 6.73 -0.72 -2.10
C LEU A 102 7.04 0.69 -2.63
N SER A 103 7.30 0.81 -3.94
CA SER A 103 7.79 2.03 -4.59
C SER A 103 6.75 3.09 -4.89
N ARG A 104 5.46 2.77 -4.77
CA ARG A 104 4.40 3.62 -5.32
C ARG A 104 3.40 4.02 -4.24
N PRO A 105 3.68 5.10 -3.49
CA PRO A 105 2.74 5.59 -2.50
C PRO A 105 1.44 6.07 -3.17
N LEU A 106 0.35 6.02 -2.40
CA LEU A 106 -0.87 6.80 -2.64
C LEU A 106 -0.52 8.26 -2.92
N ARG A 107 -1.35 8.96 -3.70
CA ARG A 107 -1.13 10.37 -4.07
C ARG A 107 -2.24 11.22 -3.51
N VAL A 108 -1.88 12.32 -2.84
CA VAL A 108 -2.83 13.29 -2.30
C VAL A 108 -2.58 14.64 -2.95
N ALA A 109 -3.63 15.25 -3.48
CA ALA A 109 -3.59 16.58 -4.07
C ALA A 109 -4.84 17.38 -3.66
N LEU A 110 -4.69 18.69 -3.51
CA LEU A 110 -5.82 19.60 -3.46
C LEU A 110 -5.80 20.44 -4.73
N ILE A 111 -6.95 20.56 -5.38
CA ILE A 111 -7.14 21.38 -6.57
C ILE A 111 -8.24 22.41 -6.32
N SER A 112 -8.17 23.52 -7.04
CA SER A 112 -9.25 24.51 -7.06
C SER A 112 -10.24 24.14 -8.17
N ARG A 113 -11.53 24.06 -7.83
CA ARG A 113 -12.64 23.86 -8.75
C ARG A 113 -13.50 25.12 -8.75
N GLY A 114 -12.98 26.18 -9.37
CA GLY A 114 -13.59 27.51 -9.27
C GLY A 114 -13.40 28.08 -7.85
N PRO A 115 -14.47 28.50 -7.15
CA PRO A 115 -14.38 28.94 -5.77
C PRO A 115 -14.18 27.77 -4.80
N ASP A 116 -14.50 26.54 -5.20
CA ASP A 116 -14.48 25.40 -4.30
C ASP A 116 -13.11 24.72 -4.28
N THR A 117 -12.83 24.02 -3.18
CA THR A 117 -11.63 23.19 -3.03
C THR A 117 -12.00 21.72 -3.11
N GLU A 118 -11.31 20.98 -3.98
CA GLU A 118 -11.48 19.54 -4.15
C GLU A 118 -10.21 18.80 -3.72
N LEU A 119 -10.38 17.84 -2.81
CA LEU A 119 -9.35 16.89 -2.39
C LEU A 119 -9.39 15.67 -3.31
N LEU A 120 -8.24 15.34 -3.87
CA LEU A 120 -8.02 14.15 -4.68
C LEU A 120 -7.08 13.21 -3.95
N VAL A 121 -7.53 11.99 -3.70
CA VAL A 121 -6.68 10.88 -3.25
C VAL A 121 -6.69 9.80 -4.31
N ALA A 122 -5.56 9.54 -4.94
CA ALA A 122 -5.39 8.47 -5.90
C ALA A 122 -4.66 7.31 -5.25
N ASN A 123 -5.40 6.25 -4.95
CA ASN A 123 -4.87 4.99 -4.47
C ASN A 123 -4.64 4.06 -5.68
N PRO A 124 -3.41 3.55 -5.90
CA PRO A 124 -3.22 2.55 -6.93
C PRO A 124 -4.03 1.28 -6.61
N ILE A 125 -4.69 0.72 -7.61
CA ILE A 125 -5.35 -0.58 -7.48
C ILE A 125 -4.27 -1.66 -7.65
N GLU A 126 -4.33 -2.65 -6.77
CA GLU A 126 -3.50 -3.84 -6.85
C GLU A 126 -3.91 -4.74 -8.03
N LEU A 127 -3.05 -5.68 -8.44
CA LEU A 127 -3.45 -6.71 -9.42
C LEU A 127 -4.61 -7.58 -8.95
N SER A 128 -4.87 -7.63 -7.64
CA SER A 128 -6.04 -8.32 -7.10
C SER A 128 -7.36 -7.65 -7.50
N GLY A 129 -7.31 -6.46 -8.14
CA GLY A 129 -8.48 -5.65 -8.52
C GLY A 129 -9.16 -4.99 -7.33
N LYS A 130 -8.55 -5.08 -6.13
CA LYS A 130 -9.09 -4.56 -4.88
C LYS A 130 -8.36 -3.29 -4.50
N GLY A 131 -9.14 -2.28 -4.09
CA GLY A 131 -8.61 -1.08 -3.44
C GLY A 131 -8.03 -1.41 -2.07
N ARG A 132 -7.25 -0.46 -1.55
CA ARG A 132 -6.75 -0.52 -0.19
C ARG A 132 -7.92 -0.28 0.77
N PRO A 133 -8.12 -1.11 1.80
CA PRO A 133 -9.21 -0.92 2.75
C PRO A 133 -9.05 0.41 3.50
N LEU A 134 -10.16 0.96 3.99
CA LEU A 134 -10.22 2.13 4.87
C LEU A 134 -9.77 3.48 4.31
N VAL A 135 -9.28 3.57 3.07
CA VAL A 135 -8.84 4.85 2.48
C VAL A 135 -9.88 5.97 2.62
N PHE A 136 -11.16 5.68 2.33
CA PHE A 136 -12.21 6.68 2.50
C PHE A 136 -12.46 7.05 3.97
N TYR A 137 -12.38 6.07 4.87
CA TYR A 137 -12.52 6.31 6.30
C TYR A 137 -11.41 7.24 6.80
N ASP A 138 -10.16 6.95 6.46
CA ASP A 138 -8.99 7.75 6.84
C ASP A 138 -9.09 9.19 6.28
N ILE A 139 -9.55 9.36 5.04
CA ILE A 139 -9.82 10.67 4.45
C ILE A 139 -10.85 11.43 5.29
N THR A 140 -12.01 10.82 5.57
CA THR A 140 -13.09 11.48 6.32
C THR A 140 -12.69 11.77 7.77
N LEU A 141 -11.87 10.92 8.39
CA LEU A 141 -11.35 11.13 9.73
C LEU A 141 -10.37 12.31 9.77
N ALA A 142 -9.44 12.39 8.83
CA ALA A 142 -8.52 13.52 8.71
C ALA A 142 -9.27 14.85 8.51
N LEU A 143 -10.27 14.86 7.63
CA LEU A 143 -11.11 16.05 7.40
C LEU A 143 -11.91 16.43 8.64
N LYS A 144 -12.45 15.45 9.37
CA LYS A 144 -13.14 15.68 10.65
C LYS A 144 -12.21 16.32 11.69
N MET A 145 -10.96 15.87 11.80
CA MET A 145 -9.96 16.46 12.72
C MET A 145 -9.61 17.90 12.37
N LEU A 146 -9.61 18.23 11.08
CA LEU A 146 -9.40 19.59 10.57
C LEU A 146 -10.65 20.46 10.62
N ASN A 147 -11.76 19.93 11.16
CA ASN A 147 -13.07 20.56 11.12
C ASN A 147 -13.46 21.02 9.70
N ARG A 148 -13.12 20.21 8.68
CA ARG A 148 -13.48 20.47 7.29
C ARG A 148 -14.66 19.62 6.86
N PRO A 149 -15.85 20.21 6.63
CA PRO A 149 -17.01 19.46 6.19
C PRO A 149 -16.84 18.96 4.76
N VAL A 150 -17.37 17.77 4.51
CA VAL A 150 -17.45 17.19 3.17
C VAL A 150 -18.80 17.60 2.58
N PHE A 151 -18.75 18.31 1.45
CA PHE A 151 -19.96 18.64 0.69
C PHE A 151 -20.42 17.43 -0.13
N SER A 152 -19.49 16.81 -0.86
CA SER A 152 -19.76 15.60 -1.64
C SER A 152 -18.51 14.74 -1.78
N ALA A 153 -18.69 13.43 -2.00
CA ALA A 153 -17.60 12.51 -2.27
C ALA A 153 -17.96 11.55 -3.40
N GLU A 154 -17.02 11.34 -4.31
CA GLU A 154 -17.12 10.41 -5.43
C GLU A 154 -15.92 9.46 -5.40
N ILE A 155 -16.17 8.18 -5.68
CA ILE A 155 -15.13 7.16 -5.81
C ILE A 155 -15.23 6.59 -7.22
N GLY A 156 -14.14 6.70 -7.98
CA GLY A 156 -14.08 6.19 -9.35
C GLY A 156 -12.84 5.33 -9.58
N ARG A 157 -12.94 4.39 -10.52
CA ARG A 157 -11.80 3.62 -11.01
C ARG A 157 -11.36 4.13 -12.36
N TYR A 158 -10.06 4.37 -12.51
CA TYR A 158 -9.48 4.98 -13.71
C TYR A 158 -8.24 4.20 -14.16
N GLY A 159 -8.21 3.80 -15.43
CA GLY A 159 -7.01 3.29 -16.08
C GLY A 159 -6.12 4.44 -16.53
N ILE A 160 -4.90 4.52 -15.99
CA ILE A 160 -3.87 5.48 -16.41
C ILE A 160 -2.63 4.70 -16.80
N GLY A 161 -2.37 4.61 -18.10
CA GLY A 161 -1.31 3.76 -18.66
C GLY A 161 -1.63 2.28 -18.47
N ASP A 162 -0.71 1.54 -17.89
CA ASP A 162 -0.83 0.11 -17.58
C ASP A 162 -1.46 -0.17 -16.20
N ARG A 163 -1.96 0.86 -15.51
CA ARG A 163 -2.39 0.76 -14.12
C ARG A 163 -3.79 1.27 -13.88
N GLU A 164 -4.52 0.57 -13.03
CA GLU A 164 -5.79 1.03 -12.49
C GLU A 164 -5.58 1.81 -11.19
N TRP A 165 -6.40 2.84 -11.00
CA TRP A 165 -6.38 3.73 -9.84
C TRP A 165 -7.79 3.86 -9.29
N GLU A 166 -7.92 3.76 -7.97
CA GLU A 166 -9.12 4.13 -7.24
C GLU A 166 -8.93 5.57 -6.76
N VAL A 167 -9.69 6.48 -7.35
CA VAL A 167 -9.58 7.91 -7.10
C VAL A 167 -10.78 8.35 -6.29
N TYR A 168 -10.49 8.92 -5.13
CA TYR A 168 -11.42 9.55 -4.22
C TYR A 168 -11.41 11.05 -4.51
N ARG A 169 -12.55 11.58 -4.94
CA ARG A 169 -12.75 13.00 -5.20
C ARG A 169 -13.69 13.53 -4.12
N VAL A 170 -13.18 14.39 -3.25
CA VAL A 170 -13.93 14.92 -2.11
C VAL A 170 -14.02 16.43 -2.23
N LEU A 171 -15.23 16.92 -2.48
CA LEU A 171 -15.50 18.35 -2.51
C LEU A 171 -15.67 18.85 -1.07
N LEU A 172 -14.85 19.83 -0.70
CA LEU A 172 -14.86 20.40 0.64
C LEU A 172 -15.83 21.58 0.69
N ASP A 173 -16.61 21.67 1.76
CA ASP A 173 -17.38 22.86 2.07
C ASP A 173 -16.44 23.91 2.68
N GLU A 174 -16.29 25.06 2.03
CA GLU A 174 -15.39 26.12 2.48
C GLU A 174 -15.95 26.89 3.69
N GLY A 175 -17.26 26.83 3.96
CA GLY A 175 -17.91 27.42 5.14
C GLY A 175 -17.55 28.91 5.38
N ASP A 176 -17.68 29.38 6.62
CA ASP A 176 -17.29 30.71 7.07
C ASP A 176 -15.80 30.79 7.45
N GLY A 177 -14.92 30.54 6.47
CA GLY A 177 -13.49 30.77 6.58
C GLY A 177 -12.66 29.55 6.98
N SER A 178 -11.60 29.29 6.20
CA SER A 178 -10.67 28.18 6.42
C SER A 178 -9.61 28.53 7.46
N PHE A 179 -9.60 27.85 8.61
CA PHE A 179 -8.50 27.95 9.58
C PHE A 179 -7.21 27.26 9.08
N PHE A 180 -7.33 26.28 8.17
CA PHE A 180 -6.21 25.52 7.65
C PHE A 180 -5.96 25.83 6.16
N SER A 181 -4.68 25.95 5.79
CA SER A 181 -4.22 26.08 4.43
C SER A 181 -4.38 24.77 3.65
N LYS A 182 -4.42 24.85 2.31
CA LYS A 182 -4.43 23.65 1.45
C LYS A 182 -3.23 22.73 1.72
N LYS A 183 -2.11 23.28 2.18
CA LYS A 183 -0.92 22.52 2.55
C LYS A 183 -1.16 21.67 3.80
N GLU A 184 -1.73 22.26 4.85
CA GLU A 184 -2.04 21.54 6.10
C GLU A 184 -3.05 20.43 5.85
N ILE A 185 -4.11 20.69 5.08
CA ILE A 185 -5.10 19.66 4.72
C ILE A 185 -4.41 18.49 4.00
N LYS A 186 -3.56 18.78 3.01
CA LYS A 186 -2.80 17.76 2.28
C LYS A 186 -1.93 16.93 3.23
N GLU A 187 -1.19 17.59 4.12
CA GLU A 187 -0.25 16.94 5.04
C GLU A 187 -0.98 16.07 6.06
N THR A 188 -2.06 16.54 6.68
CA THR A 188 -2.84 15.74 7.64
C THR A 188 -3.50 14.53 6.97
N VAL A 189 -4.11 14.70 5.79
CA VAL A 189 -4.69 13.58 5.03
C VAL A 189 -3.60 12.58 4.65
N TRP A 190 -2.43 13.08 4.20
CA TRP A 190 -1.29 12.23 3.89
C TRP A 190 -0.79 11.44 5.10
N LYS A 191 -0.61 12.10 6.25
CA LYS A 191 -0.17 11.45 7.50
C LYS A 191 -1.16 10.36 7.94
N MET A 192 -2.46 10.66 7.91
CA MET A 192 -3.51 9.69 8.27
C MET A 192 -3.45 8.44 7.38
N LEU A 193 -3.30 8.63 6.07
CA LEU A 193 -3.21 7.53 5.09
C LEU A 193 -1.89 6.74 5.16
N MET A 194 -0.88 7.26 5.86
CA MET A 194 0.41 6.62 6.05
C MET A 194 0.62 6.10 7.48
N SER A 195 -0.32 6.33 8.42
CA SER A 195 -0.21 5.97 9.85
C SER A 195 1.04 6.53 10.55
N TRP A 196 1.52 7.72 10.19
CA TRP A 196 2.65 8.34 10.90
C TRP A 196 2.13 9.14 12.10
N GLU A 197 2.39 8.66 13.32
CA GLU A 197 2.25 9.47 14.54
C GLU A 197 3.49 10.39 14.71
N ASP A 198 3.26 11.60 15.24
CA ASP A 198 4.29 12.62 15.51
C ASP A 198 5.06 12.34 16.81
#